data_AF-A0ABC9ZR13-F1
#
_entry.id   AF-A0ABC9ZR13-F1
#
_cell.length_a   1.000
_cell.length_b   1.000
_cell.length_c   1.000
_cell.angle_alpha   90.00
_cell.angle_beta   90.00
_cell.angle_gamma   90.00
#
_symmetry.space_group_name_H-M   'P 1'
#
loop_
_entity.id
_entity.type
_entity.pdbx_description
1 polymer ?
#
loop_
_entity_poly.entity_id
_entity_poly.type
_entity_poly.pdbx_seq_one_letter_code
_entity_poly.pdbx_strand_id
1 'polypeptide(L)'
;MLVVLDQPNNNGQLTVAIAHAGLSLPESPRMVDRVDEVFLKLKILNGIDEDLARAYTRLINQIRSALVGTYPEFERVLRGQVIHRTWILQLLAKYGGPTKIRRLGNARVNVFARRHWARNPETIVDAMCAAF
;
A
#
# COMPACT_ATOMS: atom_id res chain seq x y z
N MET A 1 14.17 14.80 -27.81
CA MET A 1 14.94 14.93 -26.56
C MET A 1 14.07 14.48 -25.40
N LEU A 2 14.53 13.51 -24.59
CA LEU A 2 13.80 12.89 -23.47
C LEU A 2 14.16 13.68 -22.22
N VAL A 3 13.20 14.35 -21.59
CA VAL A 3 13.42 15.02 -20.31
C VAL A 3 12.55 14.30 -19.28
N VAL A 4 13.18 13.40 -18.53
CA VAL A 4 12.63 12.82 -17.31
C VAL A 4 12.99 13.80 -16.20
N LEU A 5 12.02 14.55 -15.70
CA LEU A 5 12.18 15.27 -14.43
C LEU A 5 11.85 14.31 -13.31
N ASP A 6 12.87 13.57 -12.87
CA ASP A 6 12.85 12.90 -11.57
C ASP A 6 12.99 13.98 -10.49
N GLN A 7 11.93 14.20 -9.71
CA GLN A 7 11.99 15.00 -8.49
C GLN A 7 11.56 14.10 -7.34
N PRO A 8 12.47 13.77 -6.39
CA PRO A 8 12.11 12.94 -5.26
C PRO A 8 11.18 13.73 -4.33
N ASN A 9 9.94 13.24 -4.14
CA ASN A 9 9.11 13.69 -3.03
C ASN A 9 9.38 12.83 -1.79
N ASN A 10 9.18 13.41 -0.61
CA ASN A 10 9.70 12.95 0.69
C ASN A 10 9.10 11.61 1.20
N ASN A 11 8.37 10.86 0.37
CA ASN A 11 7.65 9.64 0.73
C ASN A 11 8.05 8.40 -0.10
N GLY A 12 9.09 8.48 -0.95
CA GLY A 12 9.71 7.31 -1.59
C GLY A 12 8.86 6.61 -2.67
N GLN A 13 7.90 7.29 -3.29
CA GLN A 13 7.19 6.77 -4.47
C GLN A 13 7.88 7.26 -5.75
N LEU A 14 8.21 6.33 -6.64
CA LEU A 14 8.78 6.62 -7.96
C LEU A 14 7.68 7.10 -8.90
N THR A 15 7.61 8.40 -9.18
CA THR A 15 6.75 8.95 -10.23
C THR A 15 7.50 8.86 -11.57
N VAL A 16 7.15 7.89 -12.42
CA VAL A 16 7.75 7.78 -13.76
C VAL A 16 7.01 8.70 -14.74
N ALA A 17 7.59 9.87 -15.02
CA ALA A 17 7.14 10.74 -16.10
C ALA A 17 7.78 10.33 -17.44
N ILE A 18 7.00 9.75 -18.36
CA ILE A 18 7.47 9.39 -19.71
C ILE A 18 7.18 10.56 -20.66
N ALA A 19 8.23 11.29 -21.08
CA ALA A 19 8.15 12.29 -22.13
C ALA A 19 9.11 11.95 -23.29
N HIS A 20 8.62 11.25 -24.32
CA HIS A 20 9.31 11.19 -25.62
C HIS A 20 8.47 10.59 -26.76
N ALA A 21 8.04 11.44 -27.71
CA ALA A 21 7.99 11.16 -29.15
C ALA A 21 7.29 12.32 -29.87
N GLY A 22 8.02 13.42 -30.10
CA GLY A 22 7.50 14.57 -30.87
C GLY A 22 8.47 15.13 -31.89
N LEU A 23 9.66 14.55 -32.09
CA LEU A 23 10.69 15.22 -32.88
C LEU A 23 11.55 14.25 -33.71
N SER A 24 10.93 13.50 -34.62
CA SER A 24 11.58 12.95 -35.82
C SER A 24 10.61 12.11 -36.67
N LEU A 25 9.73 12.76 -37.44
CA LEU A 25 9.48 12.48 -38.88
C LEU A 25 8.16 13.15 -39.32
N PRO A 26 8.14 13.86 -40.47
CA PRO A 26 6.91 14.26 -41.11
C PRO A 26 6.22 13.01 -41.71
N GLU A 27 4.89 13.00 -41.64
CA GLU A 27 3.98 12.10 -42.37
C GLU A 27 3.75 10.68 -41.83
N SER A 28 2.76 10.54 -40.92
CA SER A 28 1.64 9.60 -41.09
C SER A 28 0.57 9.81 -40.00
N PRO A 29 -0.65 10.31 -40.33
CA PRO A 29 -1.73 10.52 -39.36
C PRO A 29 -2.09 9.28 -38.53
N ARG A 30 -1.89 8.09 -39.10
CA ARG A 30 -2.20 6.80 -38.45
C ARG A 30 -1.29 6.45 -37.27
N MET A 31 -0.07 7.02 -37.21
CA MET A 31 0.86 6.76 -36.11
C MET A 31 0.57 7.67 -34.90
N VAL A 32 0.10 8.89 -35.15
CA VAL A 32 -0.31 9.85 -34.12
C VAL A 32 -1.56 9.36 -33.39
N ASP A 33 -2.59 8.90 -34.13
CA ASP A 33 -3.81 8.34 -33.53
C ASP A 33 -3.52 7.17 -32.57
N ARG A 34 -2.59 6.28 -32.94
CA ARG A 34 -2.21 5.13 -32.10
C ARG A 34 -1.45 5.57 -30.85
N VAL A 35 -0.60 6.58 -30.96
CA VAL A 35 0.14 7.16 -29.84
C VAL A 35 -0.83 7.84 -28.86
N ASP A 36 -1.81 8.59 -29.36
CA ASP A 36 -2.85 9.24 -28.56
C ASP A 36 -3.74 8.24 -27.82
N GLU A 37 -4.10 7.11 -28.46
CA GLU A 37 -4.85 6.03 -27.81
C GLU A 37 -4.06 5.39 -26.65
N VAL A 38 -2.74 5.18 -26.84
CA VAL A 38 -1.86 4.64 -25.79
C VAL A 38 -1.70 5.64 -24.65
N PHE A 39 -1.53 6.93 -24.94
CA PHE A 39 -1.48 7.98 -23.91
C PHE A 39 -2.79 8.08 -23.13
N LEU A 40 -3.94 7.97 -23.80
CA LEU A 40 -5.25 7.95 -23.14
C LEU A 40 -5.38 6.76 -22.20
N LYS A 41 -4.99 5.55 -22.64
CA LYS A 41 -4.99 4.34 -21.80
C LYS A 41 -4.07 4.47 -20.59
N LEU A 42 -2.87 5.02 -20.76
CA LEU A 42 -1.94 5.28 -19.66
C LEU A 42 -2.50 6.32 -18.67
N LYS A 43 -3.15 7.37 -19.17
CA LYS A 43 -3.82 8.37 -18.32
C LYS A 43 -4.94 7.76 -17.49
N ILE A 44 -5.75 6.88 -18.09
CA ILE A 44 -6.79 6.14 -17.38
C ILE A 44 -6.18 5.25 -16.30
N LEU A 45 -5.10 4.50 -16.62
CA LEU A 45 -4.42 3.64 -15.64
C LEU A 45 -3.84 4.44 -14.47
N ASN A 46 -3.20 5.59 -14.73
CA ASN A 46 -2.72 6.48 -13.68
C ASN A 46 -3.85 6.99 -12.79
N GLY A 47 -5.01 7.32 -13.37
CA GLY A 47 -6.20 7.70 -12.60
C GLY A 47 -6.67 6.59 -11.65
N ILE A 48 -6.64 5.34 -12.11
CA ILE A 48 -6.96 4.16 -11.29
C ILE A 48 -5.95 4.00 -10.14
N ASP A 49 -4.66 4.16 -10.41
CA ASP A 49 -3.61 4.04 -9.39
C ASP A 49 -3.75 5.11 -8.30
N GLU A 50 -4.05 6.37 -8.69
CA GLU A 50 -4.31 7.44 -7.74
C GLU A 50 -5.55 7.16 -6.87
N ASP A 51 -6.64 6.68 -7.47
CA ASP A 51 -7.86 6.34 -6.75
C ASP A 51 -7.64 5.17 -5.79
N LEU A 52 -6.84 4.17 -6.18
CA LEU A 52 -6.46 3.07 -5.32
C LEU A 52 -5.60 3.54 -4.13
N ALA A 53 -4.65 4.45 -4.36
CA ALA A 53 -3.84 5.04 -3.29
C ALA A 53 -4.69 5.84 -2.28
N ARG A 54 -5.68 6.60 -2.78
CA ARG A 54 -6.65 7.31 -1.93
C ARG A 54 -7.53 6.33 -1.14
N ALA A 55 -8.03 5.28 -1.79
CA ALA A 55 -8.84 4.25 -1.14
C ALA A 55 -8.06 3.51 -0.06
N TYR A 56 -6.81 3.14 -0.33
CA TYR A 56 -5.91 2.52 0.63
C TYR A 56 -5.73 3.40 1.88
N THR A 57 -5.43 4.69 1.69
CA THR A 57 -5.27 5.64 2.79
C THR A 57 -6.55 5.77 3.61
N ARG A 58 -7.71 5.87 2.95
CA ARG A 58 -9.01 5.93 3.60
C ARG A 58 -9.28 4.68 4.46
N LEU A 59 -9.02 3.50 3.91
CA LEU A 59 -9.23 2.22 4.62
C LEU A 59 -8.29 2.09 5.82
N ILE A 60 -7.01 2.47 5.70
CA ILE A 60 -6.07 2.48 6.83
C ILE A 60 -6.56 3.41 7.93
N ASN A 61 -7.01 4.61 7.59
CA ASN A 61 -7.54 5.56 8.57
C ASN A 61 -8.82 5.03 9.22
N GLN A 62 -9.68 4.34 8.47
CA GLN A 62 -10.87 3.71 9.02
C GLN A 62 -10.52 2.59 10.00
N ILE A 63 -9.54 1.73 9.68
CA ILE A 63 -9.03 0.70 10.60
C ILE A 63 -8.47 1.35 11.86
N ARG A 64 -7.66 2.40 11.72
CA ARG A 64 -7.11 3.13 12.88
C ARG A 64 -8.21 3.71 13.75
N SER A 65 -9.18 4.43 13.19
CA SER A 65 -10.31 4.98 13.94
C SER A 65 -11.10 3.90 14.67
N ALA A 66 -11.35 2.75 14.02
CA ALA A 66 -12.03 1.62 14.65
C ALA A 66 -11.22 1.03 15.81
N LEU A 67 -9.90 0.86 15.64
CA LEU A 67 -9.02 0.35 16.69
C LEU A 67 -8.88 1.34 17.84
N VAL A 68 -8.76 2.65 17.60
CA VAL A 68 -8.73 3.66 18.66
C VAL A 68 -10.01 3.61 19.51
N GLY A 69 -11.17 3.46 18.87
CA GLY A 69 -12.45 3.43 19.58
C GLY A 69 -12.70 2.15 20.39
N THR A 70 -12.05 1.03 20.06
CA THR A 70 -12.35 -0.28 20.65
C THR A 70 -11.18 -0.91 21.42
N TYR A 71 -9.94 -0.71 20.97
CA TYR A 71 -8.71 -1.31 21.49
C TYR A 71 -7.52 -0.34 21.37
N PRO A 72 -7.49 0.75 22.17
CA PRO A 72 -6.48 1.80 22.04
C PRO A 72 -5.05 1.29 22.28
N GLU A 73 -4.84 0.38 23.24
CA GLU A 73 -3.51 -0.19 23.50
C GLU A 73 -3.01 -1.05 22.33
N PHE A 74 -3.91 -1.81 21.69
CA PHE A 74 -3.59 -2.57 20.49
C PHE A 74 -3.22 -1.66 19.31
N GLU A 75 -3.92 -0.52 19.17
CA GLU A 75 -3.57 0.48 18.16
C GLU A 75 -2.15 1.05 18.37
N ARG A 76 -1.73 1.27 19.62
CA ARG A 76 -0.38 1.77 19.94
C ARG A 76 0.72 0.88 19.39
N VAL A 77 0.54 -0.44 19.44
CA VAL A 77 1.48 -1.41 18.85
C VAL A 77 1.55 -1.28 17.32
N LEU A 78 0.45 -0.87 16.69
CA LEU A 78 0.30 -0.74 15.23
C LEU A 78 0.62 0.66 14.68
N ARG A 79 1.10 1.58 15.51
CA ARG A 79 1.42 2.96 15.09
C ARG A 79 2.51 3.04 14.03
N GLY A 80 2.50 4.15 13.31
CA GLY A 80 3.46 4.43 12.24
C GLY A 80 3.38 3.45 11.09
N GLN A 81 4.55 2.96 10.64
CA GLN A 81 4.69 2.08 9.48
C GLN A 81 4.31 0.62 9.76
N VAL A 82 3.97 0.26 11.00
CA VAL A 82 3.66 -1.13 11.36
C VAL A 82 2.36 -1.58 10.71
N ILE A 83 1.27 -0.81 10.79
CA ILE A 83 -0.02 -1.16 10.18
C ILE A 83 0.06 -1.41 8.66
N HIS A 84 1.02 -0.77 7.97
CA HIS A 84 1.20 -0.89 6.52
C HIS A 84 1.86 -2.21 6.11
N ARG A 85 2.39 -2.98 7.07
CA ARG A 85 2.98 -4.31 6.79
C ARG A 85 1.89 -5.26 6.28
N THR A 86 2.14 -5.87 5.11
CA THR A 86 1.18 -6.75 4.44
C THR A 86 0.64 -7.86 5.33
N TRP A 87 1.50 -8.52 6.11
CA TRP A 87 1.07 -9.61 7.00
C TRP A 87 0.14 -9.14 8.12
N ILE A 88 0.23 -7.87 8.56
CA ILE A 88 -0.64 -7.29 9.58
C ILE A 88 -2.01 -7.00 8.99
N LEU A 89 -2.07 -6.43 7.79
CA LEU A 89 -3.33 -6.23 7.08
C LEU A 89 -4.02 -7.57 6.79
N GLN A 90 -3.26 -8.59 6.42
CA GLN A 90 -3.79 -9.94 6.21
C GLN A 90 -4.24 -10.61 7.52
N LEU A 91 -3.54 -10.35 8.64
CA LEU A 91 -3.94 -10.82 9.97
C LEU A 91 -5.30 -10.20 10.36
N LEU A 92 -5.44 -8.88 10.20
CA LEU A 92 -6.67 -8.15 10.49
C LEU A 92 -7.81 -8.56 9.54
N ALA A 93 -7.53 -8.76 8.25
CA ALA A 93 -8.53 -9.23 7.30
C ALA A 93 -9.03 -10.64 7.65
N LYS A 94 -8.14 -11.54 8.06
CA LYS A 94 -8.49 -12.94 8.35
C LYS A 94 -9.18 -13.11 9.70
N TYR A 95 -8.67 -12.47 10.74
CA TYR A 95 -9.16 -12.65 12.11
C TYR A 95 -10.03 -11.50 12.60
N GLY A 96 -10.20 -10.45 11.79
CA GLY A 96 -11.08 -9.31 12.04
C GLY A 96 -10.48 -8.32 13.03
N GLY A 97 -10.20 -8.77 14.24
CA GLY A 97 -9.85 -7.86 15.31
C GLY A 97 -9.11 -8.45 16.49
N PRO A 98 -8.77 -7.56 17.45
CA PRO A 98 -7.79 -7.84 18.48
C PRO A 98 -8.19 -9.07 19.33
N THR A 99 -9.45 -9.20 19.75
CA THR A 99 -9.92 -10.34 20.57
C THR A 99 -9.66 -11.73 19.95
N LYS A 100 -9.85 -11.88 18.64
CA LYS A 100 -9.60 -13.16 17.95
C LYS A 100 -8.11 -13.43 17.82
N ILE A 101 -7.30 -12.38 17.65
CA ILE A 101 -5.84 -12.46 17.63
C ILE A 101 -5.32 -12.91 19.00
N ARG A 102 -5.85 -12.37 20.11
CA ARG A 102 -5.51 -12.85 21.47
C ARG A 102 -5.76 -14.35 21.64
N ARG A 103 -6.92 -14.83 21.20
CA ARG A 103 -7.31 -16.25 21.33
C ARG A 103 -6.41 -17.20 20.54
N LEU A 104 -5.75 -16.73 19.48
CA LEU A 104 -4.77 -17.54 18.74
C LEU A 104 -3.48 -17.76 19.54
N GLY A 105 -3.06 -16.75 20.31
CA GLY A 105 -1.80 -16.73 21.04
C GLY A 105 -0.56 -16.54 20.16
N ASN A 106 0.56 -16.19 20.80
CA ASN A 106 1.81 -15.81 20.13
C ASN A 106 2.30 -16.85 19.11
N ALA A 107 2.29 -18.13 19.47
CA ALA A 107 2.83 -19.18 18.60
C ALA A 107 2.12 -19.23 17.24
N ARG A 108 0.78 -19.20 17.23
CA ARG A 108 -0.01 -19.28 15.99
C ARG A 108 0.08 -18.00 15.17
N VAL A 109 0.14 -16.84 15.82
CA VAL A 109 0.31 -15.55 15.14
C VAL A 109 1.70 -15.46 14.50
N ASN A 110 2.75 -15.94 15.18
CA ASN A 110 4.10 -16.01 14.62
C ASN A 110 4.19 -16.94 13.40
N VAL A 111 3.58 -18.13 13.47
CA VAL A 111 3.49 -19.05 12.32
C VAL A 111 2.76 -18.40 11.15
N PHE A 112 1.64 -17.71 11.42
CA PHE A 112 0.92 -16.94 10.41
C PHE A 112 1.80 -15.85 9.80
N ALA A 113 2.46 -15.04 10.62
CA ALA A 113 3.31 -13.95 10.16
C ALA A 113 4.46 -14.45 9.27
N ARG A 114 5.14 -15.53 9.67
CA ARG A 114 6.20 -16.16 8.86
C ARG A 114 5.69 -16.72 7.53
N ARG A 115 4.50 -17.32 7.51
CA ARG A 115 3.83 -17.77 6.27
C ARG A 115 3.57 -16.61 5.30
N HIS A 116 3.40 -15.40 5.82
CA HIS A 116 3.20 -14.17 5.06
C HIS A 116 4.47 -13.31 4.96
N TRP A 117 5.64 -13.96 5.00
CA TRP A 117 6.98 -13.37 4.82
C TRP A 117 7.32 -12.22 5.78
N ALA A 118 6.77 -12.24 6.99
CA ALA A 118 7.14 -11.27 8.01
C ALA A 118 8.62 -11.43 8.41
N ARG A 119 9.35 -10.32 8.43
CA ARG A 119 10.72 -10.24 8.96
C ARG A 119 10.66 -9.93 10.45
N ASN A 120 11.21 -10.83 11.26
CA ASN A 120 11.25 -10.76 12.73
C ASN A 120 9.89 -10.36 13.36
N PRO A 121 8.84 -11.19 13.19
CA PRO A 121 7.50 -10.87 13.71
C PRO A 121 7.41 -10.90 15.24
N GLU A 122 8.32 -11.59 15.91
CA GLU A 122 8.21 -11.98 17.32
C GLU A 122 7.97 -10.79 18.24
N THR A 123 8.77 -9.72 18.10
CA THR A 123 8.63 -8.50 18.92
C THR A 123 7.27 -7.83 18.75
N ILE A 124 6.74 -7.82 17.53
CA ILE A 124 5.43 -7.19 17.24
C ILE A 124 4.31 -8.09 17.74
N VAL A 125 4.42 -9.40 17.54
CA VAL A 125 3.42 -10.38 17.98
C VAL A 125 3.31 -10.40 19.50
N ASP A 126 4.44 -10.41 20.20
CA ASP A 126 4.47 -10.37 21.66
C ASP A 126 3.84 -9.08 22.19
N ALA A 127 4.16 -7.93 21.59
CA ALA A 127 3.54 -6.66 21.93
C ALA A 127 2.03 -6.65 21.65
N MET A 128 1.58 -7.20 20.52
CA MET A 128 0.16 -7.34 20.20
C MET A 128 -0.57 -8.18 21.24
N CYS A 129 0.01 -9.30 21.65
CA CYS A 129 -0.57 -10.19 22.66
C CYS A 129 -0.51 -9.66 24.08
N ALA A 130 0.39 -8.71 24.37
CA ALA A 130 0.42 -8.00 25.65
C ALA A 130 -0.56 -6.82 25.70
N ALA A 131 -0.98 -6.28 24.55
CA ALA A 131 -1.82 -5.08 24.44
C ALA A 131 -3.34 -5.34 24.55
N PHE A 132 -3.74 -6.36 25.31
CA PHE A 132 -5.11 -6.85 25.45
C PHE A 132 -5.68 -6.75 26.85
#